data_AF-T0YGQ6-F1
#
_entry.id   AF-T0YGQ6-F1
#
_cell.length_a   1.000
_cell.length_b   1.000
_cell.length_c   1.000
_cell.angle_alpha   90.00
_cell.angle_beta   90.00
_cell.angle_gamma   90.00
#
_symmetry.space_group_name_H-M   'P 1'
#
loop_
_entity.id
_entity.type
_entity.pdbx_description
1 polymer ?
#
loop_
_entity_poly.entity_id
_entity_poly.type
_entity_poly.pdbx_seq_one_letter_code
_entity_poly.pdbx_strand_id
1 'polypeptide(L)'
;MLEPLEDGESESGEALEAGESSAPAEERAEAAETPESVEVLEDDWGGQSTGPAESSWSGDDLDRIQEFADASGQSLQEYLLWQLELAKLEPRELAIARAIVDAISDDGYVTESMEEIAETLKPDVQCTASEVASVLGGVQALDPPGVGARSIGECIEL
;
A
#
# COMPACT_ATOMS: atom_id res chain seq x y z
N MET A 1 -38.26 30.45 -25.32
CA MET A 1 -37.74 31.79 -24.97
C MET A 1 -37.50 31.75 -23.48
N LEU A 2 -36.26 31.55 -23.05
CA LEU A 2 -35.23 32.57 -22.77
C LEU A 2 -35.39 33.08 -21.33
N GLU A 3 -34.49 32.62 -20.44
CA GLU A 3 -34.11 33.25 -19.16
C GLU A 3 -33.57 34.66 -19.42
N PRO A 4 -33.62 35.64 -18.48
CA PRO A 4 -32.58 35.78 -17.41
C PRO A 4 -33.07 36.48 -16.09
N LEU A 5 -32.51 36.15 -14.91
CA LEU A 5 -31.41 36.77 -14.11
C LEU A 5 -31.76 37.97 -13.18
N GLU A 6 -31.24 37.86 -11.94
CA GLU A 6 -30.73 38.93 -11.01
C GLU A 6 -31.78 39.87 -10.37
N ASP A 7 -31.80 40.31 -9.11
CA ASP A 7 -30.86 40.54 -7.98
C ASP A 7 -31.68 40.35 -6.67
N GLY A 8 -31.17 39.97 -5.49
CA GLY A 8 -30.13 40.64 -4.71
C GLY A 8 -30.72 41.25 -3.42
N GLU A 9 -30.21 40.77 -2.26
CA GLU A 9 -30.00 41.51 -1.00
C GLU A 9 -31.24 41.82 -0.11
N SER A 10 -31.25 41.82 1.23
CA SER A 10 -30.26 41.73 2.31
C SER A 10 -30.96 41.26 3.60
N GLU A 11 -30.28 40.55 4.50
CA GLU A 11 -30.49 40.70 5.94
C GLU A 11 -29.12 40.78 6.63
N SER A 12 -28.84 41.95 7.20
CA SER A 12 -27.63 42.33 7.92
C SER A 12 -27.81 42.16 9.43
N GLY A 13 -26.68 42.04 10.14
CA GLY A 13 -26.55 42.14 11.60
C GLY A 13 -25.53 41.12 12.12
N GLU A 14 -24.22 41.40 12.02
CA GLU A 14 -23.39 42.04 13.08
C GLU A 14 -23.38 41.19 14.37
N ALA A 15 -22.25 40.67 14.85
CA ALA A 15 -21.19 41.47 15.42
C ALA A 15 -19.84 40.74 15.47
N LEU A 16 -18.82 41.57 15.49
CA LEU A 16 -17.40 41.33 15.46
C LEU A 16 -16.86 41.79 16.81
N GLU A 17 -16.01 41.00 17.46
CA GLU A 17 -15.24 41.43 18.63
C GLU A 17 -13.81 40.91 18.48
N ALA A 18 -12.88 41.82 18.72
CA ALA A 18 -11.46 41.75 18.44
C ALA A 18 -10.66 41.79 19.74
N GLY A 19 -9.37 41.41 19.66
CA GLY A 19 -8.33 41.73 20.64
C GLY A 19 -8.29 40.79 21.86
N GLU A 20 -7.17 40.44 22.46
CA GLU A 20 -5.85 41.07 22.54
C GLU A 20 -4.81 39.96 22.80
N SER A 21 -3.72 39.91 22.03
CA SER A 21 -2.36 40.29 22.45
C SER A 21 -1.86 39.68 23.76
N SER A 22 -0.84 38.81 23.65
CA SER A 22 0.38 38.93 24.46
C SER A 22 1.52 38.19 23.78
N ALA A 23 2.41 38.97 23.16
CA ALA A 23 3.81 38.61 23.09
C ALA A 23 4.42 38.69 24.49
N PRO A 24 5.47 37.91 24.76
CA PRO A 24 6.65 38.58 25.26
C PRO A 24 7.84 38.33 24.32
N ALA A 25 8.37 39.44 23.81
CA ALA A 25 9.77 39.55 23.49
C ALA A 25 10.49 39.81 24.82
N GLU A 26 11.45 38.95 25.18
CA GLU A 26 12.59 39.40 25.98
C GLU A 26 13.88 39.02 25.26
N GLU A 27 14.74 40.03 25.27
CA GLU A 27 15.96 40.23 24.54
C GLU A 27 17.15 39.64 25.32
N ARG A 28 18.00 38.91 24.58
CA ARG A 28 19.47 38.84 24.71
C ARG A 28 20.07 38.46 26.07
N ALA A 29 20.67 37.27 26.09
CA ALA A 29 21.97 37.07 26.72
C ALA A 29 22.82 36.16 25.84
N GLU A 30 23.98 36.68 25.44
CA GLU A 30 25.05 35.94 24.79
C GLU A 30 25.68 35.00 25.82
N ALA A 31 25.67 33.71 25.56
CA ALA A 31 26.59 32.75 26.15
C ALA A 31 26.92 31.72 25.08
N ALA A 32 28.12 31.84 24.53
CA ALA A 32 28.72 30.84 23.70
C ALA A 32 28.92 29.57 24.52
N GLU A 33 27.97 28.65 24.43
CA GLU A 33 28.16 27.27 24.85
C GLU A 33 28.54 26.49 23.61
N THR A 34 29.80 26.04 23.63
CA THR A 34 30.45 25.22 22.60
C THR A 34 29.50 24.16 22.08
N PRO A 35 29.39 23.92 20.75
CA PRO A 35 28.75 22.69 20.31
C PRO A 35 29.55 21.56 20.95
N GLU A 36 28.93 20.82 21.88
CA GLU A 36 29.45 19.52 22.26
C GLU A 36 29.63 18.78 20.95
N SER A 37 30.89 18.52 20.62
CA SER A 37 31.26 17.68 19.51
C SER A 37 30.52 16.38 19.72
N VAL A 38 29.45 16.18 18.96
CA VAL A 38 28.88 14.86 18.78
C VAL A 38 30.04 14.06 18.21
N GLU A 39 30.66 13.23 19.04
CA GLU A 39 31.55 12.20 18.55
C GLU A 39 30.65 11.31 17.71
N VAL A 40 30.65 11.57 16.40
CA VAL A 40 30.21 10.61 15.42
C VAL A 40 31.13 9.43 15.66
N LEU A 41 30.65 8.48 16.46
CA LEU A 41 31.20 7.14 16.45
C LEU A 41 31.10 6.75 14.98
N GLU A 42 32.25 6.69 14.30
CA GLU A 42 32.37 6.04 13.01
C GLU A 42 31.98 4.60 13.27
N ASP A 43 30.67 4.35 13.20
CA ASP A 43 30.13 3.03 13.05
C ASP A 43 30.80 2.51 11.79
N ASP A 44 31.66 1.51 11.99
CA ASP A 44 32.42 0.78 10.98
C ASP A 44 31.47 -0.01 10.07
N TRP A 45 30.47 0.67 9.53
CA TRP A 45 29.58 0.21 8.48
C TRP A 45 30.23 0.42 7.11
N GLY A 46 31.54 0.17 7.05
CA GLY A 46 32.39 0.32 5.87
C GLY A 46 33.65 -0.56 5.90
N GLY A 47 33.84 -1.36 6.95
CA GLY A 47 34.98 -2.27 7.10
C GLY A 47 34.90 -3.54 6.25
N GLN A 48 34.63 -3.43 4.94
CA GLN A 48 34.82 -4.53 3.99
C GLN A 48 35.70 -4.11 2.80
N SER A 49 36.97 -4.49 2.95
CA SER A 49 37.96 -4.83 1.91
C SER A 49 38.38 -3.75 0.91
N THR A 50 39.42 -3.00 1.25
CA THR A 50 40.38 -2.52 0.25
C THR A 50 41.38 -3.64 -0.08
N GLY A 51 40.92 -4.62 -0.86
CA GLY A 51 41.79 -5.52 -1.65
C GLY A 51 41.95 -4.95 -3.07
N PRO A 52 43.01 -5.31 -3.83
CA PRO A 52 43.27 -4.74 -5.15
C PRO A 52 42.09 -4.98 -6.08
N ALA A 53 41.68 -3.91 -6.78
CA ALA A 53 40.56 -3.92 -7.72
C ALA A 53 40.77 -4.95 -8.84
N GLU A 54 40.01 -6.05 -8.76
CA GLU A 54 39.68 -6.88 -9.91
C GLU A 54 38.17 -6.75 -10.13
N SER A 55 37.82 -6.14 -11.25
CA SER A 55 36.45 -6.00 -11.73
C SER A 55 35.80 -7.37 -11.90
N SER A 56 34.95 -7.76 -10.95
CA SER A 56 34.00 -8.88 -11.09
C SER A 56 32.58 -8.36 -11.04
N TRP A 57 32.22 -7.49 -11.99
CA TRP A 57 30.81 -7.25 -12.36
C TRP A 57 30.36 -8.33 -13.34
N SER A 58 30.51 -9.59 -12.94
CA SER A 58 30.04 -10.76 -13.68
C SER A 58 30.03 -11.93 -12.71
N GLY A 59 28.86 -12.17 -12.10
CA GLY A 59 28.62 -13.42 -11.37
C GLY A 59 27.66 -13.35 -10.19
N ASP A 60 27.40 -12.16 -9.61
CA ASP A 60 26.65 -12.04 -8.33
C ASP A 60 25.20 -11.53 -8.47
N ASP A 61 24.83 -10.98 -9.63
CA ASP A 61 23.45 -10.51 -9.85
C ASP A 61 22.45 -11.67 -9.90
N LEU A 62 22.83 -12.84 -10.42
CA LEU A 62 21.92 -13.97 -10.55
C LEU A 62 21.59 -14.61 -9.19
N ASP A 63 22.59 -14.70 -8.29
CA ASP A 63 22.42 -15.23 -6.94
C ASP A 63 21.58 -14.28 -6.06
N ARG A 64 21.72 -12.95 -6.19
CA ARG A 64 20.80 -11.99 -5.53
C ARG A 64 19.37 -12.10 -6.04
N ILE A 65 19.16 -12.26 -7.35
CA ILE A 65 17.81 -12.42 -7.92
C ILE A 65 17.16 -13.71 -7.39
N GLN A 66 17.94 -14.77 -7.16
CA GLN A 66 17.45 -16.01 -6.57
C GLN A 66 17.14 -15.92 -5.07
N GLU A 67 17.77 -14.99 -4.34
CA GLU A 67 17.46 -14.76 -2.92
C GLU A 67 16.07 -14.13 -2.72
N PHE A 68 15.54 -13.44 -3.73
CA PHE A 68 14.18 -12.87 -3.75
C PHE A 68 13.13 -13.77 -4.41
N ALA A 69 13.56 -14.76 -5.20
CA ALA A 69 12.64 -15.74 -5.76
C ALA A 69 12.31 -16.78 -4.70
N ASP A 70 11.02 -17.08 -4.51
CA ASP A 70 10.56 -18.04 -3.52
C ASP A 70 11.19 -19.42 -3.77
N ALA A 71 12.22 -19.76 -2.98
CA ALA A 71 13.04 -20.97 -3.15
C ALA A 71 12.24 -22.27 -2.92
N SER A 72 10.97 -22.15 -2.51
CA SER A 72 10.02 -23.23 -2.27
C SER A 72 9.48 -23.84 -3.57
N GLY A 73 9.56 -23.12 -4.70
CA GLY A 73 8.99 -23.56 -5.99
C GLY A 73 7.47 -23.69 -5.99
N GLN A 74 6.79 -23.12 -4.98
CA GLN A 74 5.32 -23.07 -4.92
C GLN A 74 4.82 -21.94 -5.82
N SER A 75 3.69 -22.18 -6.52
CA SER A 75 3.05 -21.11 -7.29
C SER A 75 2.46 -20.04 -6.36
N LEU A 76 2.38 -18.81 -6.85
CA LEU A 76 1.72 -17.71 -6.14
C LEU A 76 0.29 -18.09 -5.73
N GLN A 77 -0.45 -18.78 -6.60
CA GLN A 77 -1.79 -19.26 -6.27
C GLN A 77 -1.78 -20.24 -5.08
N GLU A 78 -0.88 -21.24 -5.07
CA GLU A 78 -0.78 -22.20 -3.96
C GLU A 78 -0.48 -21.51 -2.63
N TYR A 79 0.40 -20.50 -2.64
CA TYR A 79 0.74 -19.75 -1.45
C TYR A 79 -0.46 -18.95 -0.90
N LEU A 80 -1.17 -18.23 -1.77
CA LEU A 80 -2.39 -17.49 -1.39
C LEU A 80 -3.49 -18.42 -0.88
N LEU A 81 -3.66 -19.58 -1.52
CA LEU A 81 -4.64 -20.57 -1.08
C LEU A 81 -4.35 -21.07 0.34
N TRP A 82 -3.09 -21.34 0.65
CA TRP A 82 -2.67 -21.72 2.00
C TRP A 82 -2.97 -20.61 3.03
N GLN A 83 -2.71 -19.34 2.67
CA GLN A 83 -3.04 -18.20 3.55
C GLN A 83 -4.54 -18.06 3.77
N LEU A 84 -5.37 -18.28 2.73
CA LEU A 84 -6.83 -18.28 2.87
C LEU A 84 -7.33 -19.35 3.85
N GLU A 85 -6.69 -20.52 3.87
CA GLU A 85 -7.02 -21.58 4.82
C GLU A 85 -6.67 -21.19 6.28
N LEU A 86 -5.65 -20.37 6.48
CA LEU A 86 -5.30 -19.82 7.79
C LEU A 86 -6.23 -18.68 8.24
N ALA A 87 -6.80 -17.93 7.31
CA ALA A 87 -7.66 -16.78 7.57
C ALA A 87 -9.02 -17.13 8.19
N LYS A 88 -9.40 -18.42 8.23
CA LYS A 88 -10.65 -18.93 8.84
C LYS A 88 -11.90 -18.17 8.36
N LEU A 89 -12.02 -17.98 7.06
CA LEU A 89 -13.19 -17.38 6.41
C LEU A 89 -14.42 -18.29 6.52
N GLU A 90 -15.62 -17.71 6.44
CA GLU A 90 -16.84 -18.49 6.29
C GLU A 90 -16.79 -19.32 4.99
N PRO A 91 -17.41 -20.51 4.93
CA PRO A 91 -17.29 -21.41 3.78
C PRO A 91 -17.73 -20.77 2.46
N ARG A 92 -18.70 -19.84 2.51
CA ARG A 92 -19.14 -19.06 1.34
C ARG A 92 -18.09 -18.05 0.89
N GLU A 93 -17.48 -17.34 1.83
CA GLU A 93 -16.43 -16.35 1.55
C GLU A 93 -15.15 -17.04 1.07
N LEU A 94 -14.81 -18.19 1.64
CA LEU A 94 -13.67 -19.01 1.20
C LEU A 94 -13.83 -19.47 -0.25
N ALA A 95 -15.04 -19.88 -0.66
CA ALA A 95 -15.31 -20.26 -2.03
C ALA A 95 -15.13 -19.08 -3.00
N ILE A 96 -15.60 -17.89 -2.62
CA ILE A 96 -15.42 -16.67 -3.40
C ILE A 96 -13.94 -16.29 -3.47
N ALA A 97 -13.23 -16.32 -2.34
CA ALA A 97 -11.81 -16.01 -2.26
C ALA A 97 -10.97 -16.97 -3.11
N ARG A 98 -11.32 -18.25 -3.16
CA ARG A 98 -10.69 -19.24 -4.04
C ARG A 98 -10.86 -18.89 -5.51
N ALA A 99 -12.06 -18.51 -5.94
CA ALA A 99 -12.30 -18.09 -7.32
C ALA A 99 -11.52 -16.81 -7.66
N ILE A 100 -11.41 -15.87 -6.71
CA ILE A 100 -10.59 -14.67 -6.89
C ILE A 100 -9.12 -15.03 -7.07
N VAL A 101 -8.56 -15.92 -6.24
CA VAL A 101 -7.16 -16.36 -6.36
C VAL A 101 -6.89 -17.08 -7.68
N ASP A 102 -7.86 -17.84 -8.20
CA ASP A 102 -7.75 -18.46 -9.53
C ASP A 102 -7.71 -17.43 -10.67
N ALA A 103 -8.41 -16.31 -10.51
CA ALA A 103 -8.42 -15.18 -11.45
C ALA A 103 -7.16 -14.30 -11.37
N ILE A 104 -6.25 -14.55 -10.42
CA ILE A 104 -4.98 -13.82 -10.26
C ILE A 104 -3.90 -14.44 -11.16
N SER A 105 -3.25 -13.58 -11.95
CA SER A 105 -2.13 -13.97 -12.80
C SER A 105 -0.84 -14.23 -12.01
N ASP A 106 0.18 -14.78 -12.67
CA ASP A 106 1.51 -14.96 -12.08
C ASP A 106 2.15 -13.62 -11.64
N ASP A 107 1.82 -12.53 -12.35
CA ASP A 107 2.21 -11.16 -11.98
C ASP A 107 1.44 -10.59 -10.77
N GLY A 108 0.49 -11.34 -10.19
CA GLY A 108 -0.27 -10.93 -9.01
C GLY A 108 -1.48 -10.01 -9.26
N TYR A 109 -1.82 -9.73 -10.51
CA TYR A 109 -2.99 -8.89 -10.87
C TYR A 109 -4.24 -9.72 -11.14
N VAL A 110 -5.40 -9.17 -10.80
CA VAL A 110 -6.71 -9.76 -11.17
C VAL A 110 -6.94 -9.55 -12.66
N THR A 111 -7.21 -10.65 -13.37
CA THR A 111 -7.37 -10.64 -14.84
C THR A 111 -8.83 -10.56 -15.29
N GLU A 112 -9.77 -10.98 -14.44
CA GLU A 112 -11.20 -11.05 -14.73
C GLU A 112 -12.00 -9.95 -14.01
N SER A 113 -13.17 -9.61 -14.54
CA SER A 113 -14.09 -8.70 -13.85
C SER A 113 -14.81 -9.36 -12.67
N MET A 114 -15.26 -8.56 -11.70
CA MET A 114 -16.05 -9.05 -10.56
C MET A 114 -17.34 -9.78 -10.98
N GLU A 115 -17.91 -9.40 -12.13
CA GLU A 115 -19.08 -10.03 -12.70
C GLU A 115 -18.74 -11.40 -13.26
N GLU A 116 -17.63 -11.54 -13.99
CA GLU A 116 -17.15 -12.82 -14.52
C GLU A 116 -16.82 -13.82 -13.41
N ILE A 117 -16.13 -13.37 -12.34
CA ILE A 117 -15.83 -14.19 -11.16
C ILE A 117 -17.11 -14.65 -10.45
N ALA A 118 -18.14 -13.78 -10.40
CA ALA A 118 -19.43 -14.15 -9.82
C ALA A 118 -20.21 -15.16 -10.70
N GLU A 119 -20.03 -15.12 -12.02
CA GLU A 119 -20.64 -16.08 -12.94
C GLU A 119 -19.96 -17.45 -12.88
N THR A 120 -18.62 -17.52 -12.76
CA THR A 120 -17.88 -18.80 -12.65
C THR A 120 -18.22 -19.59 -11.39
N LEU A 121 -18.65 -18.92 -10.32
CA LEU A 121 -19.10 -19.55 -9.08
C LEU A 121 -20.48 -20.22 -9.18
N LYS A 122 -21.26 -19.94 -10.23
CA LYS A 122 -22.60 -20.53 -10.41
C LYS A 122 -22.52 -21.96 -10.97
N PRO A 123 -23.40 -22.88 -10.54
CA PRO A 123 -24.51 -22.69 -9.60
C PRO A 123 -24.17 -22.93 -8.12
N ASP A 124 -22.95 -23.35 -7.80
CA ASP A 124 -22.53 -23.74 -6.44
C ASP A 124 -22.68 -22.61 -5.42
N VAL A 125 -22.22 -21.40 -5.77
CA VAL A 125 -22.32 -20.21 -4.93
C VAL A 125 -22.95 -19.08 -5.73
N GLN A 126 -24.15 -18.67 -5.30
CA GLN A 126 -24.78 -17.46 -5.82
C GLN A 126 -24.22 -16.25 -5.05
N CYS A 127 -23.52 -15.37 -5.75
CA CYS A 127 -23.00 -14.13 -5.20
C CYS A 127 -23.16 -12.97 -6.20
N THR A 128 -23.13 -11.75 -5.69
CA THR A 128 -23.13 -10.53 -6.50
C THR A 128 -21.73 -9.98 -6.68
N ALA A 129 -21.48 -9.20 -7.73
CA ALA A 129 -20.19 -8.52 -7.94
C ALA A 129 -19.76 -7.67 -6.73
N SER A 130 -20.71 -7.11 -5.97
CA SER A 130 -20.42 -6.36 -4.73
C SER A 130 -19.91 -7.26 -3.61
N GLU A 131 -20.41 -8.50 -3.50
CA GLU A 131 -19.90 -9.47 -2.53
C GLU A 131 -18.49 -9.92 -2.92
N VAL A 132 -18.24 -10.19 -4.20
CA VAL A 132 -16.89 -10.52 -4.71
C VAL A 132 -15.90 -9.38 -4.40
N ALA A 133 -16.29 -8.13 -4.65
CA ALA A 133 -15.45 -6.97 -4.34
C ALA A 133 -15.15 -6.83 -2.84
N SER A 134 -16.10 -7.19 -1.98
CA SER A 134 -15.89 -7.16 -0.52
C SER A 134 -14.89 -8.22 -0.10
N VAL A 135 -14.98 -9.43 -0.66
CA VAL A 135 -14.02 -10.52 -0.39
C VAL A 135 -12.65 -10.22 -0.99
N LEU A 136 -12.58 -9.58 -2.17
CA LEU A 136 -11.32 -9.17 -2.79
C LEU A 136 -10.52 -8.28 -1.85
N GLY A 137 -11.15 -7.35 -1.13
CA GLY A 137 -10.43 -6.52 -0.15
C GLY A 137 -9.75 -7.33 0.96
N GLY A 138 -10.32 -8.48 1.34
CA GLY A 138 -9.66 -9.42 2.26
C GLY A 138 -8.51 -10.18 1.61
N VAL A 139 -8.65 -10.56 0.34
CA VAL A 139 -7.58 -11.20 -0.45
C VAL A 139 -6.42 -10.22 -0.69
N GLN A 140 -6.69 -8.94 -0.90
CA GLN A 140 -5.68 -7.89 -1.08
C GLN A 140 -4.88 -7.57 0.20
N ALA A 141 -5.38 -7.98 1.37
CA ALA A 141 -4.68 -7.87 2.65
C ALA A 141 -3.76 -9.07 2.94
N LEU A 142 -3.65 -10.02 2.00
CA LEU A 142 -2.72 -11.13 2.06
C LEU A 142 -1.28 -10.67 1.76
N ASP A 143 -0.34 -11.59 1.94
CA ASP A 143 1.08 -11.35 1.64
C ASP A 143 1.46 -12.13 0.36
N PRO A 144 2.13 -11.50 -0.63
CA PRO A 144 2.73 -10.16 -0.61
C PRO A 144 1.70 -9.01 -0.78
N PRO A 145 1.97 -7.82 -0.21
CA PRO A 145 1.11 -6.65 -0.41
C PRO A 145 1.04 -6.27 -1.90
N GLY A 146 -0.11 -5.72 -2.32
CA GLY A 146 -0.37 -5.38 -3.71
C GLY A 146 -0.88 -6.54 -4.57
N VAL A 147 -0.93 -7.77 -4.04
CA VAL A 147 -1.53 -8.91 -4.72
C VAL A 147 -3.05 -8.76 -4.85
N GLY A 148 -3.61 -9.19 -5.98
CA GLY A 148 -5.02 -9.02 -6.28
C GLY A 148 -5.38 -7.58 -6.70
N ALA A 149 -4.40 -6.74 -7.03
CA ALA A 149 -4.66 -5.42 -7.59
C ALA A 149 -5.22 -5.52 -9.02
N ARG A 150 -6.09 -4.58 -9.39
CA ARG A 150 -6.65 -4.45 -10.75
C ARG A 150 -5.83 -3.52 -11.64
N SER A 151 -4.96 -2.71 -11.05
CA SER A 151 -4.10 -1.78 -11.75
C SER A 151 -2.84 -1.47 -10.94
N ILE A 152 -1.80 -0.97 -11.61
CA ILE A 152 -0.56 -0.57 -10.95
C ILE A 152 -0.80 0.51 -9.86
N GLY A 153 -1.76 1.40 -10.07
CA GLY A 153 -2.10 2.45 -9.10
C GLY A 153 -2.70 1.86 -7.83
N GLU A 154 -3.56 0.86 -7.97
CA GLU A 154 -4.15 0.12 -6.84
C GLU A 154 -3.06 -0.68 -6.10
N CYS A 155 -2.13 -1.31 -6.82
CA CYS A 155 -1.01 -2.05 -6.24
C CYS A 155 -0.12 -1.19 -5.32
N ILE A 156 0.06 0.10 -5.63
CA ILE A 156 0.88 1.03 -4.82
C ILE A 156 0.11 1.55 -3.59
N GLU A 157 -1.22 1.53 -3.62
CA GLU A 157 -2.06 2.02 -2.52
C GLU A 157 -2.31 0.97 -1.42
N LEU A 158 -2.20 -0.31 -1.78
CA LEU A 158 -2.36 -1.47 -0.89
C LEU A 158 -1.09 -1.74 -0.05
#